data_AF-A0A953X538-F1
#
_entry.id   AF-A0A953X538-F1
#
_cell.length_a   1.000
_cell.length_b   1.000
_cell.length_c   1.000
_cell.angle_alpha   90.00
_cell.angle_beta   90.00
_cell.angle_gamma   90.00
#
_symmetry.space_group_name_H-M   'P 1'
#
loop_
_entity.id
_entity.type
_entity.pdbx_description
1 polymer ?
#
loop_
_entity_poly.entity_id
_entity_poly.type
_entity_poly.pdbx_seq_one_letter_code
_entity_poly.pdbx_strand_id
1 'polypeptide(L)' 'MKHVKVLGPGCKRCDALVTMVREAADKSGIEVSVEKVTDYAEIAKAGVASTPGLVIDGKLVHAGGLP' A
#
# COMPACT_ATOMS: atom_id res chain seq x y z
N MET A 1 4.59 -15.72 1.46
CA MET A 1 3.94 -14.51 1.99
C MET A 1 4.56 -13.29 1.35
N LYS A 2 3.77 -12.36 0.77
CA LYS A 2 4.27 -11.09 0.24
C LYS A 2 4.04 -9.95 1.23
N HIS A 3 4.99 -9.03 1.34
CA HIS A 3 4.86 -7.87 2.23
C HIS A 3 4.34 -6.68 1.46
N VAL A 4 3.15 -6.20 1.82
CA VAL A 4 2.52 -5.04 1.20
C VAL A 4 2.48 -3.90 2.20
N LYS A 5 3.02 -2.73 1.83
CA LYS A 5 2.91 -1.51 2.63
C LYS A 5 2.04 -0.50 1.92
N VAL A 6 1.04 0.01 2.64
CA VAL A 6 0.18 1.10 2.21
C VAL A 6 0.67 2.38 2.89
N LEU A 7 1.23 3.27 2.09
CA LEU A 7 1.83 4.53 2.48
C LEU A 7 0.77 5.63 2.40
N GLY A 8 0.25 6.09 3.54
CA GLY A 8 -0.69 7.21 3.55
C GLY A 8 -1.23 7.54 4.94
N PRO A 9 -1.68 8.79 5.16
CA PRO A 9 -2.05 9.31 6.48
C PRO A 9 -3.40 8.78 7.03
N GLY A 10 -3.92 7.68 6.48
CA GLY A 10 -5.17 7.08 6.97
C GLY A 10 -6.45 7.72 6.41
N CYS A 11 -6.46 8.13 5.15
CA CYS A 11 -7.69 8.58 4.48
C CYS A 11 -8.51 7.39 3.95
N LYS A 12 -9.80 7.61 3.61
CA LYS A 12 -10.69 6.57 3.03
C LYS A 12 -10.09 5.81 1.84
N ARG A 13 -9.21 6.46 1.05
CA ARG A 13 -8.51 5.83 -0.08
C ARG A 13 -7.46 4.81 0.39
N CYS A 14 -6.80 5.04 1.52
CA CYS A 14 -5.86 4.07 2.10
C CYS A 14 -6.60 2.80 2.52
N ASP A 15 -7.80 2.91 3.09
CA ASP A 15 -8.63 1.75 3.45
C ASP A 15 -9.07 0.97 2.21
N ALA A 16 -9.55 1.67 1.18
CA ALA A 16 -9.93 1.05 -0.09
C ALA A 16 -8.76 0.27 -0.72
N LEU A 17 -7.55 0.82 -0.69
CA LEU A 17 -6.35 0.16 -1.21
C LEU A 17 -6.04 -1.15 -0.45
N VAL A 18 -6.17 -1.15 0.89
CA VAL A 18 -5.97 -2.37 1.69
C VAL A 18 -7.00 -3.44 1.33
N THR A 19 -8.26 -3.06 1.16
CA THR A 19 -9.32 -3.99 0.74
C THR A 19 -9.02 -4.58 -0.63
N MET A 20 -8.68 -3.75 -1.62
CA MET A 20 -8.33 -4.19 -2.97
C MET A 20 -7.13 -5.15 -2.99
N VAL A 21 -6.09 -4.85 -2.20
CA VAL A 21 -4.92 -5.72 -2.05
C VAL A 21 -5.32 -7.08 -1.46
N ARG A 22 -6.14 -7.10 -0.40
CA ARG A 22 -6.61 -8.33 0.22
C ARG A 22 -7.47 -9.16 -0.72
N GLU A 23 -8.40 -8.54 -1.44
CA GLU A 23 -9.23 -9.21 -2.44
C GLU A 23 -8.41 -9.77 -3.59
N ALA A 24 -7.42 -9.02 -4.09
CA ALA A 24 -6.55 -9.49 -5.17
C ALA A 24 -5.66 -10.66 -4.70
N ALA A 25 -5.16 -10.59 -3.47
CA ALA A 25 -4.38 -11.65 -2.85
C ALA A 25 -5.19 -12.94 -2.66
N ASP A 26 -6.42 -12.83 -2.14
CA ASP A 26 -7.35 -13.94 -1.96
C ASP A 26 -7.69 -14.62 -3.29
N LYS A 27 -8.04 -13.82 -4.31
CA LYS A 27 -8.28 -14.31 -5.69
C LYS A 27 -7.06 -15.01 -6.31
N SER A 28 -5.85 -14.60 -5.92
CA SER A 28 -4.61 -15.18 -6.42
C SER A 28 -4.13 -16.36 -5.58
N GLY A 29 -4.78 -16.66 -4.45
CA GLY A 29 -4.32 -17.67 -3.48
C GLY A 29 -2.97 -17.31 -2.83
N ILE A 30 -2.63 -16.02 -2.78
CA ILE A 30 -1.35 -15.54 -2.25
C ILE A 30 -1.56 -14.97 -0.86
N GLU A 31 -0.77 -15.44 0.10
CA GLU A 31 -0.75 -14.84 1.42
C GLU A 31 -0.01 -13.49 1.41
N VAL A 32 -0.69 -12.43 1.82
CA VAL A 32 -0.12 -11.06 1.89
C VAL A 32 -0.20 -10.51 3.31
N SER A 33 0.86 -9.84 3.74
CA SER A 33 0.90 -9.09 4.99
C SER A 33 0.77 -7.61 4.66
N VAL A 34 -0.31 -6.96 5.11
CA VAL A 34 -0.60 -5.56 4.80
C VAL A 34 -0.27 -4.67 5.99
N GLU A 35 0.72 -3.80 5.83
CA GLU A 35 1.17 -2.81 6.81
C GLU A 35 0.76 -1.41 6.37
N LYS A 36 0.15 -0.62 7.25
CA LYS A 36 -0.15 0.79 6.99
C LYS A 36 0.95 1.66 7.57
N VAL A 37 1.59 2.44 6.73
CA VAL A 37 2.59 3.43 7.13
C VAL A 37 1.96 4.81 7.02
N THR A 38 1.73 5.43 8.16
CA THR A 38 1.16 6.78 8.26
C THR A 38 2.23 7.85 8.46
N ASP A 39 3.49 7.45 8.68
CA ASP A 39 4.60 8.34 8.92
C ASP A 39 5.00 9.08 7.63
N TYR A 40 4.91 10.40 7.63
CA TYR A 40 5.23 11.23 6.47
C TYR A 40 6.70 11.13 6.05
N ALA A 41 7.63 10.90 6.98
CA ALA A 41 9.05 10.76 6.65
C ALA A 41 9.30 9.45 5.89
N GLU A 42 8.70 8.35 6.33
CA GLU A 42 8.76 7.06 5.64
C GLU A 42 8.09 7.11 4.25
N ILE A 43 6.95 7.81 4.13
CA ILE A 43 6.27 8.04 2.85
C ILE A 43 7.17 8.81 1.88
N ALA A 44 7.81 9.88 2.35
CA ALA A 44 8.73 10.68 1.54
C ALA A 44 9.99 9.91 1.14
N LYS A 45 10.57 9.12 2.05
CA LYS A 45 11.72 8.24 1.76
C LYS A 45 11.40 7.19 0.70
N ALA A 46 10.15 6.72 0.66
CA ALA A 46 9.69 5.80 -0.37
C ALA A 46 9.47 6.46 -1.75
N GLY A 47 9.67 7.78 -1.88
CA GLY A 47 9.50 8.51 -3.13
C GLY A 47 8.05 8.76 -3.54
N VAL A 48 7.11 8.65 -2.58
CA VAL A 48 5.69 8.86 -2.84
C VAL A 48 5.38 10.36 -2.83
N ALA A 49 5.24 10.95 -4.01
CA ALA A 49 4.87 12.37 -4.16
C ALA A 49 3.40 12.65 -3.81
N SER A 50 2.53 11.65 -3.87
CA SER A 50 1.10 11.78 -3.56
C SER A 50 0.58 10.48 -2.97
N THR A 51 -0.13 10.57 -1.85
CA THR A 51 -0.70 9.41 -1.17
C THR A 51 -2.10 9.07 -1.71
N PRO A 52 -2.52 7.80 -1.68
CA PRO A 52 -1.80 6.66 -1.12
C PRO A 52 -0.71 6.10 -2.05
N GLY A 53 0.35 5.54 -1.45
CA GLY A 53 1.37 4.76 -2.12
C GLY A 53 1.24 3.27 -1.78
N LEU A 54 1.52 2.41 -2.75
CA LEU A 54 1.50 0.96 -2.62
C LEU A 54 2.91 0.42 -2.85
N VAL A 55 3.45 -0.26 -1.84
CA VAL A 55 4.74 -0.94 -1.90
C VAL A 55 4.51 -2.43 -1.76
N ILE A 56 5.09 -3.25 -2.64
CA ILE A 56 5.02 -4.71 -2.58
C ILE A 56 6.46 -5.24 -2.56
N ASP A 57 6.78 -6.08 -1.57
CA ASP A 57 8.11 -6.67 -1.37
C ASP A 57 9.24 -5.61 -1.39
N GLY A 58 8.99 -4.47 -0.76
CA GLY A 58 9.93 -3.33 -0.69
C GLY A 58 10.01 -2.47 -1.94
N LYS A 59 9.27 -2.81 -3.01
CA LYS A 59 9.23 -2.03 -4.26
C LYS A 59 7.96 -1.19 -4.33
N LEU A 60 8.12 0.12 -4.57
CA LEU A 60 6.99 0.99 -4.88
C LEU A 60 6.40 0.59 -6.24
N VAL A 61 5.13 0.16 -6.25
CA VAL A 61 4.42 -0.28 -7.46
C VAL A 61 3.39 0.73 -7.93
N HIS A 62 2.85 1.55 -7.02
CA HIS A 62 1.88 2.58 -7.34
C HIS A 62 1.99 3.76 -6.35
N ALA A 63 1.75 4.98 -6.81
CA ALA A 63 1.69 6.17 -5.99
C ALA A 63 0.72 7.18 -6.62
N GLY A 64 0.05 7.97 -5.79
CA GLY A 64 -0.80 9.08 -6.22
C GLY A 64 -2.27 8.73 -6.41
N GLY A 65 -2.73 7.54 -6.03
CA GLY A 65 -4.11 7.14 -6.25
C GLY A 65 -4.43 5.71 -5.86
N LEU A 66 -5.64 5.28 -6.23
CA LEU A 66 -6.01 3.87 -6.24
C LEU A 66 -5.63 3.30 -7.62
N PRO A 67 -4.91 2.16 -7.67
CA PRO A 67 -4.59 1.45 -8.91
C PRO A 67 -5.81 0.73 -9.50
#